data_AF-A0A327Z732-F1
#
_entry.id   AF-A0A327Z732-F1
#
_cell.length_a   1.000
_cell.length_b   1.000
_cell.length_c   1.000
_cell.angle_alpha   90.00
_cell.angle_beta   90.00
_cell.angle_gamma   90.00
#
_symmetry.space_group_name_H-M   'P 1'
#
loop_
_entity.id
_entity.type
_entity.pdbx_description
1 polymer ?
#
loop_
_entity_poly.entity_id
_entity_poly.type
_entity_poly.pdbx_seq_one_letter_code
_entity_poly.pdbx_strand_id
1 'polypeptide(L)'
;MTGYLVIVAVVVLAAIVITELIAAALPVIVIITMVPPHERDGLARLLAAADSSRRLRLLPALRAAVQARRAECNHTVPVAAEHRVRS
;
A
#
# COMPACT_ATOMS: atom_id res chain seq x y z
N MET A 1 0.66 27.63 -36.41
CA MET A 1 1.13 27.58 -35.00
C MET A 1 0.05 27.06 -34.06
N THR A 2 -1.19 27.57 -34.15
CA THR A 2 -2.31 27.18 -33.27
C THR A 2 -2.65 25.68 -33.32
N GLY A 3 -2.73 25.07 -34.51
CA GLY A 3 -3.01 23.63 -34.63
C GLY A 3 -1.96 22.72 -33.99
N TYR A 4 -0.67 23.10 -34.06
CA TYR A 4 0.41 22.36 -33.41
C TYR A 4 0.29 22.43 -31.88
N LEU A 5 -0.01 23.62 -31.34
CA LEU A 5 -0.22 23.81 -29.89
C LEU A 5 -1.40 22.99 -29.37
N VAL A 6 -2.49 22.87 -30.14
CA VAL A 6 -3.63 22.03 -29.78
C VAL A 6 -3.24 20.56 -29.69
N ILE A 7 -2.48 20.05 -30.67
CA ILE A 7 -2.01 18.65 -30.65
C ILE A 7 -1.11 18.39 -29.43
N VAL A 8 -0.16 19.28 -29.15
CA VAL A 8 0.72 19.17 -27.98
C VAL A 8 -0.08 19.15 -26.68
N ALA A 9 -1.06 20.04 -26.53
CA ALA A 9 -1.89 20.11 -25.34
C ALA A 9 -2.69 18.82 -25.11
N VAL A 10 -3.26 18.23 -26.16
CA VAL A 10 -4.01 16.97 -26.07
C VAL A 10 -3.09 15.82 -25.67
N VAL A 11 -1.89 15.74 -26.24
CA VAL A 11 -0.91 14.69 -25.89
C VAL A 11 -0.47 14.80 -24.44
N VAL A 12 -0.16 16.01 -23.97
CA VAL A 12 0.22 16.24 -22.56
C VAL A 12 -0.94 15.87 -21.63
N LEU A 13 -2.16 16.28 -21.96
CA LEU A 13 -3.34 15.93 -21.16
C LEU A 13 -3.54 14.41 -21.10
N ALA A 14 -3.43 13.71 -22.23
CA ALA A 14 -3.52 12.26 -22.28
C ALA A 14 -2.43 11.59 -21.42
N ALA A 15 -1.19 12.09 -21.49
CA ALA A 15 -0.08 11.57 -20.68
C ALA A 15 -0.31 11.76 -19.18
N ILE A 16 -0.83 12.92 -18.76
CA ILE A 16 -1.18 13.18 -17.36
C ILE A 16 -2.27 12.21 -16.90
N VAL A 17 -3.35 12.06 -17.67
CA VAL A 17 -4.45 11.14 -17.34
C VAL A 17 -3.95 9.70 -17.22
N ILE A 18 -3.14 9.23 -18.17
CA ILE A 18 -2.55 7.88 -18.12
C ILE A 18 -1.68 7.71 -16.88
N THR A 19 -0.86 8.71 -16.54
CA THR A 19 0.02 8.66 -15.37
C THR A 19 -0.78 8.58 -14.08
N GLU A 20 -1.84 9.38 -13.95
CA GLU A 20 -2.74 9.34 -12.79
C GLU A 20 -3.45 7.98 -12.68
N LEU A 21 -3.92 7.42 -13.80
CA LEU A 21 -4.51 6.07 -13.81
C LEU A 21 -3.52 5.01 -13.33
N ILE A 22 -2.26 5.05 -13.83
CA ILE A 22 -1.21 4.11 -13.41
C ILE A 22 -0.91 4.29 -11.92
N ALA A 23 -0.77 5.54 -11.45
CA ALA A 23 -0.51 5.85 -10.05
C ALA A 23 -1.64 5.37 -9.12
N ALA A 24 -2.90 5.46 -9.58
CA ALA A 24 -4.05 4.95 -8.86
C ALA A 24 -4.15 3.42 -8.88
N ALA A 25 -3.73 2.77 -9.96
CA ALA A 25 -3.77 1.31 -10.11
C ALA A 25 -2.60 0.60 -9.41
N LEU A 26 -1.44 1.24 -9.31
CA LEU A 26 -0.22 0.65 -8.74
C LEU A 26 -0.43 0.02 -7.34
N PRO A 27 -1.08 0.69 -6.37
CA PRO A 27 -1.33 0.11 -5.06
C PRO A 27 -2.16 -1.16 -5.11
N VAL A 28 -3.20 -1.18 -5.95
CA VAL A 28 -4.07 -2.35 -6.14
C VAL A 28 -3.28 -3.52 -6.72
N ILE A 29 -2.43 -3.26 -7.70
CA ILE A 29 -1.56 -4.28 -8.30
C ILE A 29 -0.59 -4.83 -7.25
N VAL A 30 0.05 -3.97 -6.46
CA VAL A 30 0.97 -4.38 -5.38
C VAL A 30 0.24 -5.27 -4.36
N ILE A 31 -0.97 -4.89 -3.96
CA ILE A 31 -1.78 -5.67 -3.03
C ILE A 31 -2.10 -7.05 -3.60
N ILE A 32 -2.61 -7.12 -4.83
CA ILE A 32 -3.03 -8.38 -5.43
C ILE A 32 -1.84 -9.33 -5.63
N THR A 33 -0.68 -8.78 -6.02
CA THR A 33 0.52 -9.57 -6.33
C THR A 33 1.30 -10.00 -5.09
N MET A 34 1.35 -9.16 -4.04
CA MET A 34 2.20 -9.40 -2.87
C MET A 34 1.45 -9.93 -1.64
N VAL A 35 0.12 -9.88 -1.62
CA VAL A 35 -0.67 -10.28 -0.44
C VAL A 35 -1.39 -11.61 -0.67
N PRO A 36 -1.08 -12.66 0.13
CA PRO A 36 -1.76 -13.94 0.10
C PRO A 36 -3.28 -13.79 0.31
N PRO A 37 -4.12 -14.64 -0.32
CA PRO A 37 -5.57 -14.46 -0.32
C PRO A 37 -6.23 -14.46 1.07
N HIS A 38 -5.65 -15.16 2.05
CA HIS A 38 -6.16 -15.20 3.43
C HIS A 38 -5.85 -13.95 4.25
N GLU A 39 -4.94 -13.08 3.79
CA GLU A 39 -4.58 -11.83 4.47
C GLU A 39 -5.30 -10.60 3.88
N ARG A 40 -6.01 -10.78 2.75
CA ARG A 40 -6.68 -9.69 2.01
C ARG A 40 -7.77 -9.00 2.81
N ASP A 41 -8.50 -9.72 3.64
CA ASP A 41 -9.56 -9.15 4.48
C ASP A 41 -9.00 -8.21 5.56
N GLY A 42 -7.86 -8.57 6.16
CA GLY A 42 -7.16 -7.71 7.11
C GLY A 42 -6.63 -6.45 6.45
N LEU A 43 -6.07 -6.60 5.24
CA LEU A 43 -5.58 -5.49 4.45
C LEU A 43 -6.71 -4.56 3.97
N ALA A 44 -7.86 -5.10 3.56
CA ALA A 44 -9.01 -4.30 3.14
C ALA A 44 -9.52 -3.40 4.27
N ARG A 45 -9.54 -3.92 5.51
CA ARG A 45 -9.90 -3.12 6.69
C ARG A 45 -8.87 -2.02 6.98
N LEU A 46 -7.58 -2.33 6.87
CA LEU A 46 -6.51 -1.35 7.03
C LEU A 46 -6.56 -0.26 5.96
N LEU A 47 -6.83 -0.62 4.70
CA LEU A 47 -6.98 0.34 3.61
C LEU A 47 -8.22 1.19 3.78
N ALA A 48 -9.35 0.64 4.22
CA ALA A 48 -10.55 1.40 4.52
C ALA A 48 -10.33 2.42 5.65
N ALA A 49 -9.63 2.01 6.72
CA ALA A 49 -9.24 2.91 7.81
C ALA A 49 -8.23 3.97 7.36
N ALA A 50 -7.27 3.59 6.50
CA ALA A 50 -6.26 4.47 5.96
C ALA A 50 -6.82 5.44 4.91
N ASP A 51 -7.81 5.05 4.11
CA ASP A 51 -8.47 5.91 3.12
C ASP A 51 -9.36 6.96 3.79
N SER A 52 -10.01 6.61 4.90
CA SER A 52 -10.62 7.60 5.80
C SER A 52 -9.59 8.62 6.33
N SER A 53 -8.37 8.15 6.63
CA SER A 53 -7.23 8.99 7.01
C SER A 53 -6.49 9.63 5.83
N ARG A 54 -6.74 9.23 4.57
CA ARG A 54 -6.13 9.85 3.37
C ARG A 54 -6.63 11.26 3.17
N ARG A 55 -7.86 11.54 3.61
CA ARG A 55 -8.39 12.90 3.79
C ARG A 55 -7.74 13.68 4.95
N LEU A 56 -6.98 13.03 5.83
CA LEU A 56 -6.59 13.61 7.13
C LEU A 56 -5.10 13.54 7.53
N ARG A 57 -4.26 12.68 6.93
CA ARG A 57 -2.77 12.60 6.99
C ARG A 57 -2.31 11.14 6.79
N LEU A 58 -1.88 10.81 5.57
CA LEU A 58 -1.48 9.44 5.15
C LEU A 58 -0.19 8.91 5.82
N LEU A 59 0.76 9.79 6.12
CA LEU A 59 2.12 9.39 6.53
C LEU A 59 2.21 8.85 7.98
N PRO A 60 1.55 9.47 8.99
CA PRO A 60 1.57 8.96 10.36
C PRO A 60 0.82 7.63 10.48
N ALA A 61 -0.30 7.48 9.78
CA ALA A 61 -1.12 6.26 9.80
C ALA A 61 -0.35 5.06 9.22
N LEU A 62 0.35 5.27 8.10
CA LEU A 62 1.21 4.23 7.52
C LEU A 62 2.35 3.83 8.47
N ARG A 63 2.98 4.80 9.14
CA ARG A 63 4.02 4.52 10.15
C ARG A 63 3.47 3.74 11.34
N ALA A 64 2.26 4.07 11.81
CA ALA A 64 1.62 3.36 12.92
C ALA A 64 1.29 1.91 12.54
N ALA A 65 0.75 1.67 11.35
CA ALA A 65 0.45 0.33 10.85
C ALA A 65 1.72 -0.53 10.71
N VAL A 66 2.80 0.04 10.16
CA VAL A 66 4.10 -0.64 10.05
C VAL A 66 4.70 -0.95 11.41
N GLN A 67 4.58 -0.05 12.39
CA GLN A 67 5.05 -0.31 13.76
C GLN A 67 4.26 -1.43 14.44
N ALA A 68 2.94 -1.46 14.32
CA ALA A 68 2.11 -2.53 14.86
C ALA A 68 2.49 -3.88 14.26
N ARG A 69 2.67 -3.95 12.93
CA ARG A 69 3.09 -5.19 12.26
C ARG A 69 4.46 -5.67 12.69
N ARG A 70 5.41 -4.76 12.92
CA ARG A 70 6.73 -5.08 13.48
C ARG A 70 6.65 -5.58 14.92
N ALA A 71 5.78 -5.00 15.74
CA ALA A 71 5.56 -5.46 17.11
C ALA A 71 4.99 -6.88 17.15
N GLU A 72 4.00 -7.19 16.31
CA GLU A 72 3.45 -8.54 16.17
C GLU A 72 4.48 -9.55 15.66
N CYS A 73 5.33 -9.15 14.70
CA CYS A 73 6.39 -10.01 14.19
C CYS A 73 7.50 -10.28 15.22
N ASN A 74 7.78 -9.31 16.09
CA ASN A 74 8.73 -9.48 17.19
C ASN A 74 8.16 -10.33 18.34
N HIS A 75 6.84 -10.33 18.52
CA HIS A 75 6.17 -11.07 19.60
C HIS A 75 5.93 -12.55 19.28
N THR A 76 6.06 -12.93 18.00
CA THR A 76 5.82 -14.28 17.49
C THR A 76 7.10 -15.09 17.24
N VAL A 77 8.28 -14.61 17.68
CA VAL A 77 9.44 -15.49 17.86
C VAL A 77 9.17 -16.32 19.11
N PRO A 78 8.66 -17.56 19.00
CA PRO A 78 8.35 -18.33 20.17
C PRO A 78 9.68 -18.85 20.70
N VAL A 79 9.71 -18.93 22.01
CA VAL A 79 10.73 -19.52 22.89
C VAL A 79 10.84 -21.04 22.63
N ALA A 80 11.01 -21.45 21.37
CA ALA A 80 11.26 -22.82 20.95
C ALA A 80 12.68 -23.30 21.33
N ALA A 81 13.52 -22.38 21.84
CA ALA A 81 14.87 -22.69 22.31
C ALA A 81 14.90 -23.20 23.77
N GLU A 82 13.85 -23.02 24.58
CA GLU A 82 13.94 -23.28 26.02
C GLU A 82 13.50 -24.70 26.43
N HIS A 83 12.85 -25.45 25.54
CA HIS A 83 12.38 -26.81 25.84
C HIS A 83 13.38 -27.93 25.48
N ARG A 84 14.56 -27.60 24.91
CA ARG A 84 15.57 -28.57 24.46
C ARG A 84 16.78 -28.74 25.40
N VAL A 85 16.81 -28.01 26.52
CA VAL A 85 17.94 -28.01 27.48
C VAL A 85 17.62 -28.80 28.75
N ARG A 86 16.41 -29.41 28.85
CA ARG A 86 15.97 -30.18 30.03
C ARG A 86 15.72 -31.67 29.79
N SER A 87 16.13 -32.22 28.65
CA SER A 87 16.09 -33.67 28.38
C SER A 87 17.48 -34.29 28.53
#